data_AF-A0A2N7U0D5-F1
#
_entry.id   AF-A0A2N7U0D5-F1
#
_cell.length_a   1.000
_cell.length_b   1.000
_cell.length_c   1.000
_cell.angle_alpha   90.00
_cell.angle_beta   90.00
_cell.angle_gamma   90.00
#
_symmetry.space_group_name_H-M   'P 1'
#
loop_
_entity.id
_entity.type
_entity.pdbx_description
1 polymer ?
#
loop_
_entity_poly.entity_id
_entity_poly.type
_entity_poly.pdbx_seq_one_letter_code
_entity_poly.pdbx_strand_id
1 'polypeptide(L)'
;MIETASGALYTGVTTNVARRFAEHCHGKRGARALRGKGPLALVHQQAAGSQGEALRLEADIKRLSPAAKRAWLAGQGGAGESR
;
A
#
# COMPACT_ATOMS: atom_id res chain seq x y z
N MET A 1 -0.67 -1.37 -0.67
CA MET A 1 0.25 -0.37 -1.21
C MET A 1 -0.56 0.61 -2.05
N ILE A 2 -0.29 1.90 -1.88
CA ILE A 2 -0.96 2.98 -2.62
C ILE A 2 0.09 3.65 -3.52
N GLU A 3 -0.24 3.86 -4.79
CA GLU A 3 0.53 4.72 -5.69
C GLU A 3 -0.11 6.10 -5.78
N THR A 4 0.71 7.15 -5.70
CA THR A 4 0.27 8.54 -5.90
C THR A 4 0.34 8.94 -7.36
N ALA A 5 -0.25 10.08 -7.73
CA ALA A 5 -0.19 10.61 -9.09
C ALA A 5 1.23 10.78 -9.64
N SER A 6 2.20 11.11 -8.77
CA SER A 6 3.61 11.23 -9.12
C SER A 6 4.36 9.88 -9.19
N GLY A 7 3.67 8.74 -9.08
CA GLY A 7 4.28 7.41 -9.04
C GLY A 7 5.02 7.09 -7.73
N ALA A 8 4.79 7.82 -6.64
CA ALA A 8 5.38 7.44 -5.35
C ALA A 8 4.58 6.32 -4.71
N LEU A 9 5.27 5.33 -4.14
CA LEU A 9 4.65 4.19 -3.48
C LEU A 9 4.59 4.38 -1.95
N TYR A 10 3.41 4.22 -1.39
CA TYR A 10 3.14 4.26 0.05
C TYR A 10 2.73 2.88 0.56
N THR A 11 3.33 2.45 1.66
CA THR A 11 3.01 1.20 2.35
C THR A 11 2.40 1.48 3.71
N GLY A 12 1.45 0.62 4.09
CA GLY A 12 0.69 0.72 5.33
C GLY A 12 -0.02 -0.60 5.61
N VAL A 13 -0.17 -0.93 6.90
CA VAL A 13 -1.04 -2.02 7.37
C VAL A 13 -2.40 -1.51 7.80
N THR A 14 -3.42 -2.33 7.63
CA THR A 14 -4.77 -2.07 8.14
C THR A 14 -5.59 -3.36 8.20
N THR A 15 -6.55 -3.42 9.11
CA THR A 15 -7.56 -4.49 9.17
C THR A 15 -8.73 -4.25 8.22
N ASN A 16 -8.89 -3.03 7.69
CA ASN A 16 -9.95 -2.69 6.74
C ASN A 16 -9.38 -1.80 5.62
N VAL A 17 -9.01 -2.45 4.51
CA VAL A 17 -8.35 -1.80 3.36
C VAL A 17 -9.25 -0.76 2.70
N ALA A 18 -10.52 -1.10 2.45
CA ALA A 18 -11.47 -0.19 1.80
C ALA A 18 -11.68 1.09 2.60
N ARG A 19 -11.92 0.97 3.92
CA ARG A 19 -12.07 2.12 4.82
C ARG A 19 -10.82 2.97 4.82
N ARG A 20 -9.64 2.35 4.98
CA ARG A 20 -8.36 3.06 5.07
C ARG A 20 -8.02 3.78 3.76
N PHE A 21 -8.28 3.14 2.62
CA PHE A 21 -8.07 3.75 1.31
C PHE A 21 -8.98 4.96 1.09
N ALA A 22 -10.26 4.86 1.44
CA ALA A 22 -11.19 6.00 1.38
C ALA A 22 -10.74 7.17 2.28
N GLU A 23 -10.21 6.87 3.48
CA GLU A 23 -9.62 7.89 4.36
C GLU A 23 -8.42 8.59 3.73
N HIS A 24 -7.61 7.88 2.93
CA HIS A 24 -6.49 8.46 2.18
C HIS A 24 -6.95 9.32 1.01
N CYS A 25 -7.99 8.90 0.29
CA CYS A 25 -8.50 9.63 -0.88
C CYS A 25 -9.22 10.92 -0.50
N HIS A 26 -10.00 10.93 0.60
CA HIS A 26 -10.96 12.01 0.88
C HIS A 26 -10.80 12.65 2.27
N GLY A 27 -9.99 12.08 3.15
CA GLY A 27 -10.05 12.37 4.58
C GLY A 27 -8.84 13.09 5.16
N LYS A 28 -9.09 13.91 6.20
CA LYS A 28 -8.04 14.44 7.08
C LYS A 28 -7.32 13.34 7.88
N ARG A 29 -8.00 12.19 8.08
CA ARG A 29 -7.54 10.99 8.81
C ARG A 29 -6.57 10.11 8.02
N GLY A 30 -6.41 10.36 6.72
CA GLY A 30 -5.38 9.73 5.91
C GLY A 30 -3.97 10.13 6.34
N ALA A 31 -2.99 9.32 5.96
CA ALA A 31 -1.58 9.63 6.16
C ALA A 31 -1.23 11.01 5.59
N ARG A 32 -0.54 11.84 6.38
CA ARG A 32 -0.05 13.16 5.95
C ARG A 32 0.73 13.09 4.64
N ALA A 33 1.49 12.02 4.45
CA ALA A 33 2.29 11.78 3.25
C ALA A 33 1.47 11.63 1.96
N LEU A 34 0.16 11.32 2.03
CA LEU A 34 -0.73 11.13 0.88
C LEU A 34 -1.69 12.31 0.66
N ARG A 35 -1.77 13.24 1.61
CA ARG A 35 -2.67 14.40 1.53
C ARG A 35 -2.31 15.24 0.31
N GLY A 36 -3.29 15.47 -0.57
CA GLY A 36 -3.11 16.27 -1.79
C GLY A 36 -2.29 15.60 -2.89
N LYS A 37 -1.91 14.32 -2.76
CA LYS A 37 -1.14 13.58 -3.78
C LYS A 37 -2.02 12.75 -4.72
N GLY A 38 -3.30 13.10 -4.79
CA GLY A 38 -4.28 12.43 -5.64
C GLY A 38 -4.03 12.70 -7.13
N PRO A 39 -4.62 11.88 -8.04
CA PRO A 39 -5.35 10.65 -7.75
C PRO A 39 -4.48 9.59 -7.08
N LEU A 40 -5.08 8.83 -6.16
CA LEU A 40 -4.43 7.71 -5.47
C LEU A 40 -4.95 6.40 -6.06
N ALA A 41 -4.07 5.43 -6.25
CA ALA A 41 -4.43 4.10 -6.73
C ALA A 41 -4.03 3.03 -5.72
N LEU A 42 -4.94 2.10 -5.41
CA LEU A 42 -4.61 0.91 -4.62
C LEU A 42 -3.98 -0.14 -5.56
N VAL A 43 -2.66 -0.22 -5.56
CA VAL A 43 -1.90 -1.09 -6.50
C VAL A 43 -1.58 -2.47 -5.95
N HIS A 44 -1.70 -2.67 -4.63
CA HIS A 44 -1.52 -3.99 -4.00
C HIS A 44 -2.25 -4.09 -2.67
N GLN A 45 -2.76 -5.26 -2.36
CA GLN A 45 -3.19 -5.64 -1.01
C GLN A 45 -3.00 -7.13 -0.81
N GLN A 46 -2.68 -7.55 0.41
CA GLN A 46 -2.61 -8.96 0.77
C GLN A 46 -2.95 -9.14 2.25
N ALA A 47 -3.48 -10.32 2.58
CA ALA A 47 -3.53 -10.76 3.97
C ALA A 47 -2.11 -11.12 4.44
N ALA A 48 -1.75 -10.69 5.65
CA ALA A 48 -0.44 -10.95 6.25
C ALA A 48 -0.53 -11.84 7.50
N GLY A 49 -1.68 -12.51 7.72
CA GLY A 49 -1.90 -13.33 8.91
C GLY A 49 -1.99 -12.46 10.18
N SER A 50 -1.03 -12.61 11.07
CA SER A 50 -0.98 -11.92 12.36
C SER A 50 -0.54 -10.46 12.25
N GLN A 51 -0.88 -9.64 13.25
CA GLN A 51 -0.42 -8.24 13.31
C GLN A 51 1.11 -8.12 13.25
N GLY A 52 1.84 -9.01 13.95
CA GLY A 52 3.30 -9.03 13.93
C GLY A 52 3.89 -9.31 12.55
N GLU A 53 3.31 -10.26 11.81
CA GLU A 53 3.71 -10.58 10.43
C GLU A 53 3.41 -9.41 9.49
N ALA A 54 2.25 -8.77 9.63
CA ALA A 54 1.89 -7.57 8.86
C ALA A 54 2.88 -6.43 9.08
N LEU A 55 3.27 -6.18 10.33
CA LEU A 55 4.23 -5.12 10.68
C LEU A 55 5.64 -5.43 10.20
N ARG A 56 6.09 -6.69 10.29
CA ARG A 56 7.36 -7.16 9.73
C ARG A 56 7.41 -6.94 8.21
N LEU A 57 6.39 -7.43 7.51
CA LEU A 57 6.27 -7.28 6.06
C LEU A 57 6.26 -5.79 5.64
N GLU A 58 5.50 -4.95 6.35
CA GLU A 58 5.48 -3.51 6.08
C GLU A 58 6.87 -2.89 6.25
N ALA A 59 7.58 -3.23 7.34
CA ALA A 59 8.91 -2.71 7.63
C ALA A 59 9.94 -3.13 6.56
N ASP A 60 9.94 -4.40 6.16
CA ASP A 60 10.79 -4.91 5.07
C ASP A 60 10.55 -4.13 3.78
N ILE A 61 9.29 -4.01 3.35
CA ILE A 61 8.96 -3.29 2.13
C ILE A 61 9.30 -1.80 2.27
N LYS A 62 9.11 -1.19 3.45
CA LYS A 62 9.43 0.24 3.68
C LYS A 62 10.89 0.56 3.40
N ARG A 63 11.79 -0.34 3.80
CA ARG A 63 13.25 -0.22 3.64
C ARG A 63 13.73 -0.38 2.21
N LEU A 64 12.93 -1.01 1.34
CA LEU A 64 13.26 -1.14 -0.08
C LEU A 64 13.37 0.23 -0.76
N SER A 65 14.33 0.35 -1.68
CA SER A 65 14.43 1.49 -2.59
C SER A 65 13.18 1.60 -3.48
N PRO A 66 12.90 2.76 -4.08
CA PRO A 66 11.74 2.91 -4.99
C PRO A 66 11.73 1.87 -6.12
N ALA A 67 12.90 1.60 -6.72
CA ALA A 67 13.04 0.57 -7.75
C ALA A 67 12.78 -0.84 -7.20
N ALA A 68 13.34 -1.17 -6.03
CA ALA A 68 13.12 -2.48 -5.41
C ALA A 68 11.66 -2.69 -4.98
N LYS A 69 10.94 -1.64 -4.56
CA LYS A 69 9.50 -1.71 -4.29
C LYS A 69 8.70 -2.05 -5.54
N ARG A 70 9.05 -1.44 -6.68
CA ARG A 70 8.41 -1.73 -7.98
C ARG A 70 8.71 -3.16 -8.44
N ALA A 71 9.94 -3.63 -8.30
CA ALA A 71 10.31 -5.00 -8.60
C ALA A 71 9.57 -6.00 -7.69
N TRP A 72 9.51 -5.71 -6.39
CA TRP A 72 8.74 -6.50 -5.43
C TRP A 72 7.27 -6.57 -5.84
N LEU A 73 6.67 -5.42 -6.18
CA LEU A 73 5.28 -5.32 -6.64
C LEU A 73 5.04 -6.12 -7.92
N ALA A 74 5.93 -6.05 -8.89
CA ALA A 74 5.86 -6.85 -10.11
C ALA A 74 5.89 -8.36 -9.82
N GLY A 75 6.70 -8.78 -8.83
CA GLY A 75 6.74 -10.16 -8.35
C GLY A 75 5.50 -10.60 -7.54
N GLN A 76 4.66 -9.66 -7.08
CA GLN A 76 3.36 -9.99 -6.48
C GLN A 76 2.25 -10.17 -7.52
N GLY A 77 2.53 -9.88 -8.81
CA GLY A 77 1.62 -10.00 -9.93
C GLY A 77 1.32 -11.45 -10.31
N GLY A 78 0.50 -12.11 -9.49
CA GLY A 78 0.00 -13.46 -9.74
C GLY A 78 -1.16 -13.90 -8.83
N ALA A 79 -1.77 -13.00 -8.06
CA ALA A 79 -2.90 -13.33 -7.17
C ALA A 79 -4.03 -12.29 -7.26
N GLY A 80 -4.31 -11.83 -8.47
CA GLY A 80 -5.38 -10.90 -8.80
C GLY A 80 -6.44 -11.46 -9.74
N GLU A 81 -6.45 -12.77 -10.03
CA GLU A 81 -7.53 -13.45 -10.75
C GLU A 81 -7.61 -14.90 -10.25
N SER A 82 -8.49 -15.15 -9.28
CA SER A 82 -9.15 -16.44 -9.03
C SER A 82 -10.20 -16.24 -7.94
N ARG A 83 -11.36 -15.70 -8.31
CA ARG A 83 -12.67 -16.37 -8.18
C ARG A 83 -13.78 -15.50 -8.75
#